data_AF-A0A804QK84-F1
#
_entry.id   AF-A0A804QK84-F1
#
_cell.length_a   1.000
_cell.length_b   1.000
_cell.length_c   1.000
_cell.angle_alpha   90.00
_cell.angle_beta   90.00
_cell.angle_gamma   90.00
#
_symmetry.space_group_name_H-M   'P 1'
#
loop_
_entity.id
_entity.type
_entity.pdbx_description
1 polymer ?
#
loop_
_entity_poly.entity_id
_entity_poly.type
_entity_poly.pdbx_seq_one_letter_code
_entity_poly.pdbx_strand_id
1 'polypeptide(L)'
;MRCDVPHYKKPALHSGSLLSLSLSPRCVLARSSSFAASPRIPPPGFRSPLPPYAVGTMDPSVSSSPLRLSAGTRASPAPTPRPPSLVVAAGRHQPAAATATTRLRAVSPSPPPPSPVGSFGFDALKETFSVDVAAAGARPLRVPLAAPFTIASSRLAALSNVAVRVELRSGAVGWGEAPVLPSVTAEDQPAALGAAARACAALAAAPAAPLGALLQDVAGVLPGHAFASARAGVEMALIDAVANSIRIPLWRLFGGASDSVTTDITIPIVTPNEAAQLAAKYRGQGFQTLKLKVGKNLNSDIEVLKAIRLVHPDCSFILDANEGYTANQAIEVLDRLNEMGVTPVLFEQPVHRDDWEGLRDVSAVAMEKYKVAVAADESCRSLLDAQKIIQGNIAHVINIKLAKLGVLGALEIINAARKSNTALMIGGMVETRIAMGFAGHLAAGLGCFSFVDLDTPLLLSEDPVYGGYEAFGPLYKFTNARGHGGFLHLDNNDASK
;
A
#
# COMPACT_ATOMS: atom_id res chain seq x y z
N MET A 1 70.05 32.76 -6.86
CA MET A 1 69.85 33.38 -5.52
C MET A 1 69.69 32.25 -4.50
N ARG A 2 70.12 32.44 -3.24
CA ARG A 2 70.05 31.44 -2.14
C ARG A 2 68.68 31.56 -1.40
N CYS A 3 68.23 30.70 -0.49
CA CYS A 3 68.75 29.50 0.23
C CYS A 3 67.69 28.36 0.10
N ASP A 4 67.94 27.04 0.18
CA ASP A 4 68.65 26.17 1.16
C ASP A 4 68.00 26.14 2.58
N VAL A 5 67.81 25.00 3.30
CA VAL A 5 67.52 23.56 3.02
C VAL A 5 67.13 22.86 4.38
N PRO A 6 66.44 21.69 4.45
CA PRO A 6 65.68 21.26 5.67
C PRO A 6 66.21 20.05 6.50
N HIS A 7 65.39 19.59 7.49
CA HIS A 7 65.47 18.37 8.37
C HIS A 7 66.12 18.55 9.78
N TYR A 8 65.99 17.68 10.82
CA TYR A 8 65.65 16.23 10.95
C TYR A 8 64.73 15.87 12.18
N LYS A 9 64.68 14.59 12.64
CA LYS A 9 63.63 13.95 13.51
C LYS A 9 64.10 13.34 14.86
N LYS A 10 63.13 13.12 15.79
CA LYS A 10 63.06 12.08 16.89
C LYS A 10 63.95 12.29 18.15
N PRO A 11 63.77 11.58 19.31
CA PRO A 11 63.05 10.31 19.58
C PRO A 11 61.82 10.33 20.55
N ALA A 12 61.83 9.62 21.71
CA ALA A 12 60.63 9.07 22.41
C ALA A 12 60.88 8.54 23.87
N LEU A 13 59.89 7.82 24.47
CA LEU A 13 59.85 7.06 25.78
C LEU A 13 59.44 7.92 27.03
N HIS A 14 58.91 7.42 28.19
CA HIS A 14 58.56 6.06 28.68
C HIS A 14 57.52 6.03 29.87
N SER A 15 56.67 4.98 29.93
CA SER A 15 56.19 4.15 31.10
C SER A 15 55.60 4.67 32.46
N GLY A 16 54.41 4.11 32.84
CA GLY A 16 53.98 3.71 34.20
C GLY A 16 53.34 4.76 35.15
N SER A 17 52.65 4.42 36.27
CA SER A 17 51.88 3.22 36.68
C SER A 17 51.01 3.49 37.95
N LEU A 18 49.88 2.79 38.11
CA LEU A 18 49.08 2.50 39.33
C LEU A 18 49.07 3.46 40.56
N LEU A 19 47.89 3.99 40.93
CA LEU A 19 47.12 3.55 42.14
C LEU A 19 45.79 4.32 42.35
N SER A 20 44.91 3.78 43.20
CA SER A 20 43.55 4.27 43.47
C SER A 20 43.40 4.79 44.91
N LEU A 21 42.58 5.82 45.11
CA LEU A 21 41.94 6.13 46.40
C LEU A 21 40.62 6.89 46.20
N SER A 22 39.64 6.63 47.06
CA SER A 22 38.32 7.26 47.03
C SER A 22 38.09 8.11 48.28
N LEU A 23 37.27 9.16 48.17
CA LEU A 23 36.39 9.68 49.22
C LEU A 23 35.51 10.82 48.69
N SER A 24 34.22 10.80 49.04
CA SER A 24 33.30 11.94 48.91
C SER A 24 33.07 12.58 50.28
N PRO A 25 32.55 13.82 50.32
CA PRO A 25 31.27 13.96 51.04
C PRO A 25 30.29 15.01 50.46
N ARG A 26 28.99 14.71 50.63
CA ARG A 26 27.85 15.53 51.15
C ARG A 26 27.87 17.08 51.00
N CYS A 27 26.73 17.79 50.97
CA CYS A 27 25.29 17.51 50.76
C CYS A 27 24.52 18.86 50.94
N VAL A 28 23.32 19.01 50.36
CA VAL A 28 22.08 19.62 50.94
C VAL A 28 21.12 19.91 49.77
N LEU A 29 19.90 19.36 49.62
CA LEU A 29 18.70 19.20 50.46
C LEU A 29 17.72 20.38 50.48
N ALA A 30 16.60 20.19 49.77
CA ALA A 30 15.28 20.65 50.20
C ALA A 30 14.26 19.52 49.92
N ARG A 31 13.39 19.21 50.90
CA ARG A 31 12.16 18.41 50.74
C ARG A 31 10.98 19.41 50.66
N SER A 32 9.67 19.11 50.63
CA SER A 32 8.81 17.99 51.09
C SER A 32 7.36 18.31 50.62
N SER A 33 6.34 17.46 50.65
CA SER A 33 6.22 16.01 50.91
C SER A 33 4.84 15.48 50.50
N SER A 34 4.84 14.23 50.04
CA SER A 34 3.77 13.22 49.95
C SER A 34 2.55 13.31 50.88
N PHE A 35 1.40 12.79 50.40
CA PHE A 35 0.63 11.72 51.08
C PHE A 35 -0.21 10.92 50.04
N ALA A 36 -0.75 9.75 50.41
CA ALA A 36 -1.39 8.80 49.47
C ALA A 36 -2.58 8.03 50.10
N ALA A 37 -3.55 7.59 49.27
CA ALA A 37 -4.52 6.52 49.59
C ALA A 37 -5.35 6.04 48.37
N SER A 38 -5.86 4.81 48.44
CA SER A 38 -6.90 4.16 47.61
C SER A 38 -7.32 2.85 48.30
N PRO A 39 -8.44 2.16 47.96
CA PRO A 39 -9.63 2.52 47.17
C PRO A 39 -10.96 2.34 47.96
N ARG A 40 -12.16 2.51 47.34
CA ARG A 40 -13.47 1.94 47.81
C ARG A 40 -14.59 2.00 46.74
N ILE A 41 -15.55 1.06 46.83
CA ILE A 41 -16.65 0.66 45.91
C ILE A 41 -17.72 -0.07 46.79
N PRO A 42 -19.04 -0.24 46.48
CA PRO A 42 -19.98 0.23 45.43
C PRO A 42 -21.09 1.15 46.08
N PRO A 43 -22.45 1.15 45.84
CA PRO A 43 -23.36 0.56 44.83
C PRO A 43 -24.35 1.60 44.15
N PRO A 44 -25.70 1.44 43.94
CA PRO A 44 -26.19 1.46 42.55
C PRO A 44 -27.49 2.25 42.19
N GLY A 45 -27.64 2.54 40.89
CA GLY A 45 -28.93 2.43 40.17
C GLY A 45 -29.64 3.72 39.73
N PHE A 46 -30.13 3.73 38.48
CA PHE A 46 -31.55 3.87 38.11
C PHE A 46 -31.78 3.39 36.66
N ARG A 47 -33.03 3.31 36.19
CA ARG A 47 -33.43 2.63 34.92
C ARG A 47 -34.17 3.55 33.93
N SER A 48 -33.89 3.35 32.63
CA SER A 48 -34.86 3.43 31.50
C SER A 48 -35.45 4.83 31.16
N PRO A 49 -36.18 5.01 30.04
CA PRO A 49 -36.51 4.07 28.96
C PRO A 49 -36.06 4.49 27.53
N LEU A 50 -36.15 3.53 26.60
CA LEU A 50 -36.17 3.78 25.14
C LEU A 50 -37.62 3.97 24.65
N PRO A 51 -37.87 4.73 23.58
CA PRO A 51 -39.16 4.72 22.88
C PRO A 51 -39.36 3.41 22.08
N PRO A 52 -40.61 2.99 21.80
CA PRO A 52 -40.93 1.62 21.39
C PRO A 52 -40.90 1.37 19.87
N TYR A 53 -40.77 0.09 19.52
CA TYR A 53 -41.15 -0.43 18.20
C TYR A 53 -42.67 -0.29 17.98
N ALA A 54 -43.08 0.14 16.79
CA ALA A 54 -44.47 0.05 16.34
C ALA A 54 -44.68 -1.24 15.55
N VAL A 55 -45.61 -2.09 15.99
CA VAL A 55 -46.10 -3.24 15.21
C VAL A 55 -47.32 -2.78 14.42
N GLY A 56 -47.22 -2.76 13.09
CA GLY A 56 -48.33 -2.49 12.17
C GLY A 56 -48.91 -3.79 11.62
N THR A 57 -50.23 -3.90 11.58
CA THR A 57 -50.97 -5.10 11.14
C THR A 57 -51.11 -5.19 9.61
N MET A 58 -51.29 -6.41 9.11
CA MET A 58 -51.79 -6.65 7.74
C MET A 58 -53.26 -6.21 7.61
N ASP A 59 -53.65 -5.68 6.44
CA ASP A 59 -54.66 -6.33 5.58
C ASP A 59 -54.62 -5.75 4.13
N PRO A 60 -55.23 -6.41 3.11
CA PRO A 60 -54.86 -6.19 1.71
C PRO A 60 -55.89 -5.43 0.83
N SER A 61 -55.38 -4.72 -0.17
CA SER A 61 -56.04 -4.47 -1.47
C SER A 61 -54.93 -4.31 -2.54
N VAL A 62 -54.88 -5.08 -3.62
CA VAL A 62 -55.82 -5.20 -4.76
C VAL A 62 -55.96 -3.91 -5.55
N SER A 63 -55.01 -3.70 -6.48
CA SER A 63 -55.28 -3.13 -7.79
C SER A 63 -54.24 -3.67 -8.79
N SER A 64 -54.61 -3.81 -10.05
CA SER A 64 -53.83 -4.53 -11.07
C SER A 64 -53.79 -3.78 -12.41
N SER A 65 -53.03 -4.32 -13.37
CA SER A 65 -53.04 -3.99 -14.80
C SER A 65 -52.17 -2.80 -15.25
N PRO A 66 -51.69 -2.79 -16.52
CA PRO A 66 -51.17 -3.97 -17.24
C PRO A 66 -49.88 -3.71 -18.03
N LEU A 67 -49.09 -4.78 -18.21
CA LEU A 67 -48.04 -4.82 -19.26
C LEU A 67 -48.69 -4.76 -20.65
N ARG A 68 -48.18 -3.90 -21.55
CA ARG A 68 -48.49 -3.96 -22.99
C ARG A 68 -47.45 -4.81 -23.70
N LEU A 69 -47.91 -5.89 -24.32
CA LEU A 69 -47.16 -6.65 -25.33
C LEU A 69 -47.27 -5.95 -26.70
N SER A 70 -46.19 -5.98 -27.47
CA SER A 70 -46.22 -5.72 -28.91
C SER A 70 -45.45 -6.83 -29.64
N ALA A 71 -46.19 -7.74 -30.27
CA ALA A 71 -45.67 -8.53 -31.38
C ALA A 71 -45.71 -7.68 -32.67
N GLY A 72 -44.84 -7.87 -33.66
CA GLY A 72 -43.71 -8.80 -33.74
C GLY A 72 -43.45 -9.23 -35.19
N THR A 73 -42.27 -9.76 -35.50
CA THR A 73 -41.94 -10.23 -36.86
C THR A 73 -41.05 -11.47 -36.87
N ARG A 74 -41.55 -12.53 -37.50
CA ARG A 74 -40.78 -13.65 -38.08
C ARG A 74 -40.19 -13.20 -39.44
N ALA A 75 -39.16 -13.79 -40.02
CA ALA A 75 -38.11 -14.71 -39.57
C ALA A 75 -37.04 -14.80 -40.70
N SER A 76 -35.83 -15.33 -40.41
CA SER A 76 -35.18 -16.46 -41.14
C SER A 76 -33.67 -16.56 -40.83
N PRO A 77 -33.03 -17.73 -41.03
CA PRO A 77 -31.83 -18.11 -40.25
C PRO A 77 -30.47 -17.77 -40.88
N ALA A 78 -29.44 -17.87 -40.04
CA ALA A 78 -28.03 -17.64 -40.36
C ALA A 78 -27.33 -18.84 -41.05
N PRO A 79 -26.25 -18.61 -41.82
CA PRO A 79 -25.35 -19.66 -42.31
C PRO A 79 -24.36 -20.12 -41.22
N THR A 80 -23.99 -21.40 -41.24
CA THR A 80 -23.07 -22.02 -40.26
C THR A 80 -21.61 -22.03 -40.73
N PRO A 81 -20.63 -21.72 -39.86
CA PRO A 81 -19.22 -22.07 -40.09
C PRO A 81 -19.00 -23.58 -39.91
N ARG A 82 -18.17 -24.18 -40.77
CA ARG A 82 -17.73 -25.59 -40.63
C ARG A 82 -16.50 -25.69 -39.71
N PRO A 83 -16.34 -26.77 -38.91
CA PRO A 83 -15.12 -27.03 -38.17
C PRO A 83 -13.98 -27.49 -39.10
N PRO A 84 -12.71 -27.23 -38.76
CA PRO A 84 -11.56 -27.81 -39.45
C PRO A 84 -11.43 -29.32 -39.15
N SER A 85 -10.96 -30.07 -40.13
CA SER A 85 -10.85 -31.54 -40.08
C SER A 85 -9.65 -32.04 -39.27
N LEU A 86 -9.86 -33.05 -38.41
CA LEU A 86 -8.76 -33.87 -37.89
C LEU A 86 -8.08 -34.63 -39.04
N VAL A 87 -6.75 -34.65 -39.04
CA VAL A 87 -5.94 -35.62 -39.80
C VAL A 87 -5.47 -36.69 -38.83
N VAL A 88 -5.88 -37.94 -39.07
CA VAL A 88 -5.41 -39.10 -38.29
C VAL A 88 -4.19 -39.70 -38.99
N ALA A 89 -3.04 -39.63 -38.33
CA ALA A 89 -1.83 -40.38 -38.72
C ALA A 89 -1.64 -41.55 -37.74
N ALA A 90 -1.63 -42.78 -38.25
CA ALA A 90 -1.52 -43.97 -37.41
C ALA A 90 -0.05 -44.32 -37.10
N GLY A 91 0.30 -44.36 -35.82
CA GLY A 91 1.59 -44.87 -35.33
C GLY A 91 1.39 -45.92 -34.25
N ARG A 92 1.76 -47.18 -34.53
CA ARG A 92 1.80 -48.24 -33.51
C ARG A 92 3.10 -48.13 -32.70
N HIS A 93 3.04 -48.21 -31.38
CA HIS A 93 3.97 -49.01 -30.57
C HIS A 93 3.40 -49.28 -29.17
N GLN A 94 3.82 -50.39 -28.57
CA GLN A 94 3.39 -50.85 -27.23
C GLN A 94 4.32 -50.31 -26.12
N PRO A 95 3.89 -50.37 -24.84
CA PRO A 95 4.44 -49.49 -23.80
C PRO A 95 5.77 -49.97 -23.20
N ALA A 96 6.59 -49.01 -22.77
CA ALA A 96 7.69 -49.20 -21.84
C ALA A 96 7.38 -48.43 -20.54
N ALA A 97 7.58 -49.06 -19.38
CA ALA A 97 7.39 -48.41 -18.09
C ALA A 97 8.62 -47.56 -17.72
N ALA A 98 8.40 -46.29 -17.38
CA ALA A 98 9.43 -45.39 -16.87
C ALA A 98 8.85 -44.44 -15.81
N THR A 99 9.47 -44.43 -14.62
CA THR A 99 9.09 -43.58 -13.49
C THR A 99 9.57 -42.14 -13.69
N ALA A 100 8.76 -41.33 -14.39
CA ALA A 100 9.06 -39.92 -14.61
C ALA A 100 8.86 -39.09 -13.32
N THR A 101 9.96 -38.60 -12.74
CA THR A 101 9.92 -37.65 -11.62
C THR A 101 9.71 -36.24 -12.15
N THR A 102 8.53 -35.66 -11.94
CA THR A 102 8.16 -34.31 -12.41
C THR A 102 8.93 -33.23 -11.66
N ARG A 103 10.15 -32.93 -12.10
CA ARG A 103 10.88 -31.74 -11.64
C ARG A 103 10.18 -30.48 -12.16
N LEU A 104 9.69 -29.64 -11.24
CA LEU A 104 9.24 -28.29 -11.56
C LEU A 104 10.39 -27.53 -12.23
N ARG A 105 10.14 -27.03 -13.44
CA ARG A 105 11.14 -26.32 -14.25
C ARG A 105 11.19 -24.87 -13.80
N ALA A 106 12.11 -24.56 -12.89
CA ALA A 106 12.35 -23.18 -12.46
C ALA A 106 12.60 -22.27 -13.68
N VAL A 107 11.82 -21.20 -13.78
CA VAL A 107 12.06 -20.14 -14.76
C VAL A 107 13.28 -19.36 -14.29
N SER A 108 14.39 -19.44 -15.05
CA SER A 108 15.58 -18.64 -14.77
C SER A 108 15.25 -17.15 -14.84
N PRO A 109 15.81 -16.30 -13.95
CA PRO A 109 15.62 -14.86 -14.05
C PRO A 109 16.17 -14.37 -15.39
N SER A 110 15.40 -13.50 -16.05
CA SER A 110 15.82 -12.84 -17.28
C SER A 110 17.12 -12.06 -17.07
N PRO A 111 18.02 -11.99 -18.07
CA PRO A 111 19.18 -11.10 -17.97
C PRO A 111 18.71 -9.64 -17.77
N PRO A 112 19.49 -8.80 -17.07
CA PRO A 112 19.12 -7.41 -16.85
C PRO A 112 18.97 -6.67 -18.20
N PRO A 113 18.01 -5.74 -18.32
CA PRO A 113 17.89 -4.92 -19.51
C PRO A 113 19.17 -4.09 -19.73
N PRO A 114 19.54 -3.78 -20.99
CA PRO A 114 20.70 -2.95 -21.27
C PRO A 114 20.55 -1.57 -20.61
N SER A 115 21.66 -1.05 -20.07
CA SER A 115 21.70 0.24 -19.37
C SER A 115 21.07 1.35 -20.21
N PRO A 116 20.15 2.18 -19.66
CA PRO A 116 19.46 3.21 -20.42
C PRO A 116 20.42 4.20 -21.08
N VAL A 117 20.24 4.43 -22.38
CA VAL A 117 20.94 5.48 -23.11
C VAL A 117 20.36 6.83 -22.70
N GLY A 118 20.99 7.48 -21.72
CA GLY A 118 20.78 8.90 -21.39
C GLY A 118 19.34 9.30 -21.06
N SER A 119 18.63 8.55 -20.20
CA SER A 119 17.31 8.98 -19.73
C SER A 119 17.40 10.18 -18.78
N PHE A 120 16.51 11.15 -18.96
CA PHE A 120 16.23 12.20 -17.96
C PHE A 120 15.44 11.58 -16.79
N GLY A 121 16.15 10.82 -15.94
CA GLY A 121 15.55 10.14 -14.79
C GLY A 121 15.13 11.10 -13.67
N PHE A 122 14.22 10.64 -12.80
CA PHE A 122 13.73 11.42 -11.66
C PHE A 122 14.84 11.99 -10.75
N ASP A 123 15.95 11.28 -10.59
CA ASP A 123 17.12 11.80 -9.85
C ASP A 123 17.76 13.01 -10.52
N ALA A 124 17.97 12.99 -11.84
CA ALA A 124 18.46 14.16 -12.58
C ALA A 124 17.46 15.32 -12.55
N LEU A 125 16.16 15.04 -12.58
CA LEU A 125 15.11 16.05 -12.48
C LEU A 125 15.13 16.77 -11.12
N LYS A 126 15.31 16.04 -10.01
CA LYS A 126 15.43 16.64 -8.66
C LYS A 126 16.54 17.68 -8.57
N GLU A 127 17.72 17.38 -9.10
CA GLU A 127 18.89 18.26 -8.99
C GLU A 127 18.87 19.42 -10.00
N THR A 128 18.26 19.25 -11.17
CA THR A 128 18.37 20.21 -12.28
C THR A 128 17.12 21.04 -12.57
N PHE A 129 15.93 20.59 -12.18
CA PHE A 129 14.69 21.30 -12.46
C PHE A 129 14.35 22.29 -11.35
N SER A 130 14.49 23.59 -11.64
CA SER A 130 14.05 24.66 -10.74
C SER A 130 12.52 24.74 -10.71
N VAL A 131 11.96 24.68 -9.50
CA VAL A 131 10.54 24.72 -9.21
C VAL A 131 10.23 26.03 -8.50
N ASP A 132 9.17 26.70 -8.95
CA ASP A 132 8.75 28.00 -8.41
C ASP A 132 7.25 27.95 -8.13
N VAL A 133 6.87 27.91 -6.85
CA VAL A 133 5.49 27.65 -6.40
C VAL A 133 4.68 28.95 -6.37
N ALA A 134 3.59 29.00 -7.14
CA ALA A 134 2.62 30.10 -7.11
C ALA A 134 1.68 30.00 -5.92
N ALA A 135 1.16 28.80 -5.66
CA ALA A 135 0.24 28.50 -4.58
C ALA A 135 0.32 27.01 -4.19
N ALA A 136 0.06 26.69 -2.93
CA ALA A 136 -0.13 25.34 -2.46
C ALA A 136 -1.22 25.33 -1.37
N GLY A 137 -2.02 24.27 -1.30
CA GLY A 137 -3.11 24.16 -0.33
C GLY A 137 -3.59 22.74 -0.13
N ALA A 138 -4.24 22.50 1.00
CA ALA A 138 -4.77 21.20 1.40
C ALA A 138 -6.23 21.34 1.85
N ARG A 139 -7.07 20.35 1.55
CA ARG A 139 -8.50 20.32 1.90
C ARG A 139 -8.95 18.92 2.33
N PRO A 140 -9.99 18.79 3.18
CA PRO A 140 -10.64 17.51 3.42
C PRO A 140 -11.09 16.84 2.12
N LEU A 141 -10.84 15.54 2.01
CA LEU A 141 -11.33 14.66 0.96
C LEU A 141 -12.13 13.53 1.63
N ARG A 142 -13.44 13.48 1.39
CA ARG A 142 -14.33 12.49 2.00
C ARG A 142 -15.21 11.84 0.94
N VAL A 143 -15.03 10.54 0.74
CA VAL A 143 -15.75 9.74 -0.26
C VAL A 143 -16.39 8.54 0.46
N PRO A 144 -17.69 8.25 0.28
CA PRO A 144 -18.31 7.07 0.87
C PRO A 144 -17.78 5.77 0.22
N LEU A 145 -17.89 4.66 0.95
CA LEU A 145 -17.57 3.33 0.44
C LEU A 145 -18.85 2.62 -0.05
N ALA A 146 -18.75 1.84 -1.12
CA ALA A 146 -19.88 1.09 -1.67
C ALA A 146 -20.45 0.05 -0.67
N ALA A 147 -19.59 -0.45 0.22
CA ALA A 147 -19.96 -1.20 1.42
C ALA A 147 -18.93 -0.93 2.53
N PRO A 148 -19.27 -1.07 3.83
CA PRO A 148 -18.33 -0.76 4.91
C PRO A 148 -17.10 -1.67 4.96
N PHE A 149 -15.94 -1.15 4.58
CA PHE A 149 -14.67 -1.88 4.57
C PHE A 149 -14.25 -2.22 6.00
N THR A 150 -14.08 -3.53 6.28
CA THR A 150 -13.83 -4.05 7.64
C THR A 150 -12.56 -4.89 7.65
N ILE A 151 -11.59 -4.50 8.48
CA ILE A 151 -10.29 -5.16 8.66
C ILE A 151 -10.14 -5.72 10.09
N ALA A 152 -8.93 -6.15 10.47
CA ALA A 152 -8.63 -6.59 11.84
C ALA A 152 -9.07 -5.55 12.90
N SER A 153 -8.57 -4.32 12.75
CA SER A 153 -8.59 -3.26 13.77
C SER A 153 -9.69 -2.19 13.59
N SER A 154 -10.35 -2.09 12.43
CA SER A 154 -11.32 -1.02 12.17
C SER A 154 -12.43 -1.40 11.17
N ARG A 155 -13.46 -0.54 11.09
CA ARG A 155 -14.53 -0.57 10.09
C ARG A 155 -14.79 0.85 9.59
N LEU A 156 -14.61 1.06 8.28
CA LEU A 156 -14.79 2.35 7.61
C LEU A 156 -16.06 2.34 6.77
N ALA A 157 -16.81 3.45 6.76
CA ALA A 157 -17.97 3.66 5.87
C ALA A 157 -17.72 4.75 4.80
N ALA A 158 -16.62 5.48 4.96
CA ALA A 158 -16.08 6.49 4.04
C ALA A 158 -14.58 6.60 4.31
N LEU A 159 -13.80 7.03 3.32
CA LEU A 159 -12.46 7.58 3.58
C LEU A 159 -12.59 9.02 4.07
N SER A 160 -11.60 9.47 4.85
CA SER A 160 -11.54 10.82 5.45
C SER A 160 -10.13 11.38 5.27
N ASN A 161 -9.68 11.41 4.01
CA ASN A 161 -8.31 11.73 3.62
C ASN A 161 -8.13 13.25 3.45
N VAL A 162 -6.94 13.68 3.06
CA VAL A 162 -6.65 15.09 2.74
C VAL A 162 -6.15 15.18 1.30
N ALA A 163 -6.86 15.94 0.47
CA ALA A 163 -6.40 16.28 -0.87
C ALA A 163 -5.43 17.46 -0.79
N VAL A 164 -4.32 17.37 -1.52
CA VAL A 164 -3.31 18.43 -1.63
C VAL A 164 -3.20 18.87 -3.10
N ARG A 165 -3.10 20.19 -3.31
CA ARG A 165 -2.91 20.81 -4.62
C ARG A 165 -1.70 21.73 -4.57
N VAL A 166 -0.80 21.61 -5.53
CA VAL A 166 0.33 22.52 -5.76
C VAL A 166 0.18 23.14 -7.14
N GLU A 167 0.49 24.43 -7.26
CA GLU A 167 0.50 25.17 -8.51
C GLU A 167 1.81 25.96 -8.65
N LEU A 168 2.46 25.81 -9.79
CA LEU A 168 3.72 26.48 -10.12
C LEU A 168 3.46 27.79 -10.86
N ARG A 169 4.38 28.76 -10.81
CA ARG A 169 4.28 30.04 -11.54
C ARG A 169 4.27 29.87 -13.08
N SER A 170 4.52 28.66 -13.57
CA SER A 170 4.30 28.25 -14.98
C SER A 170 2.84 27.90 -15.31
N GLY A 171 1.90 27.98 -14.36
CA GLY A 171 0.50 27.54 -14.52
C GLY A 171 0.32 26.02 -14.52
N ALA A 172 1.37 25.26 -14.18
CA ALA A 172 1.27 23.82 -14.01
C ALA A 172 0.74 23.49 -12.60
N VAL A 173 -0.31 22.68 -12.55
CA VAL A 173 -0.95 22.21 -11.32
C VAL A 173 -0.61 20.74 -11.12
N GLY A 174 -0.51 20.30 -9.87
CA GLY A 174 -0.45 18.89 -9.51
C GLY A 174 -1.26 18.54 -8.27
N TRP A 175 -1.67 17.28 -8.20
CA TRP A 175 -2.48 16.74 -7.12
C TRP A 175 -1.78 15.62 -6.35
N GLY A 176 -2.13 15.52 -5.07
CA GLY A 176 -1.69 14.46 -4.17
C GLY A 176 -2.73 14.20 -3.10
N GLU A 177 -2.61 13.07 -2.40
CA GLU A 177 -3.56 12.64 -1.38
C GLU A 177 -2.80 12.06 -0.20
N ALA A 178 -3.18 12.49 1.01
CA ALA A 178 -2.68 11.97 2.28
C ALA A 178 -3.83 11.17 2.94
N PRO A 179 -3.80 9.83 2.91
CA PRO A 179 -4.84 9.02 3.54
C PRO A 179 -4.74 8.98 5.06
N VAL A 180 -5.89 8.74 5.70
CA VAL A 180 -6.01 8.83 7.16
C VAL A 180 -6.53 7.52 7.72
N LEU A 181 -5.65 6.82 8.44
CA LEU A 181 -5.98 5.61 9.20
C LEU A 181 -5.15 5.59 10.50
N PRO A 182 -5.61 6.22 11.60
CA PRO A 182 -4.77 6.55 12.76
C PRO A 182 -4.00 5.38 13.40
N SER A 183 -4.48 4.14 13.27
CA SER A 183 -3.78 2.93 13.73
C SER A 183 -2.46 2.63 12.98
N VAL A 184 -2.31 3.17 11.76
CA VAL A 184 -1.17 2.94 10.85
C VAL A 184 -0.49 4.25 10.42
N THR A 185 -1.24 5.35 10.24
CA THR A 185 -0.70 6.66 9.83
C THR A 185 -0.39 7.60 11.00
N ALA A 186 -0.76 7.25 12.24
CA ALA A 186 -0.70 8.05 13.47
C ALA A 186 -1.52 9.37 13.47
N GLU A 187 -1.75 9.98 12.31
CA GLU A 187 -2.56 11.19 12.12
C GLU A 187 -4.06 10.87 11.96
N ASP A 188 -4.94 11.75 12.49
CA ASP A 188 -6.35 11.86 12.10
C ASP A 188 -6.56 12.94 11.01
N GLN A 189 -7.78 13.15 10.52
CA GLN A 189 -8.01 14.07 9.39
C GLN A 189 -7.70 15.54 9.75
N PRO A 190 -8.11 16.09 10.91
CA PRO A 190 -7.66 17.40 11.38
C PRO A 190 -6.13 17.51 11.52
N ALA A 191 -5.45 16.50 12.08
CA ALA A 191 -3.99 16.51 12.23
C ALA A 191 -3.27 16.49 10.88
N ALA A 192 -3.64 15.58 9.98
CA ALA A 192 -3.08 15.46 8.64
C ALA A 192 -3.35 16.72 7.80
N LEU A 193 -4.53 17.35 7.95
CA LEU A 193 -4.85 18.61 7.28
C LEU A 193 -3.98 19.75 7.79
N GLY A 194 -3.80 19.87 9.11
CA GLY A 194 -2.89 20.86 9.70
C GLY A 194 -1.43 20.64 9.33
N ALA A 195 -0.99 19.39 9.24
CA ALA A 195 0.35 19.02 8.78
C ALA A 195 0.56 19.38 7.30
N ALA A 196 -0.34 18.96 6.41
CA ALA A 196 -0.28 19.28 4.98
C ALA A 196 -0.36 20.81 4.75
N ALA A 197 -1.21 21.53 5.49
CA ALA A 197 -1.31 22.99 5.41
C ALA A 197 -0.01 23.71 5.82
N ARG A 198 0.68 23.25 6.87
CA ARG A 198 2.01 23.80 7.25
C ARG A 198 3.03 23.65 6.12
N ALA A 199 3.09 22.47 5.49
CA ALA A 199 4.02 22.22 4.38
C ALA A 199 3.63 22.98 3.11
N CYS A 200 2.34 23.12 2.81
CA CYS A 200 1.86 23.97 1.72
C CYS A 200 2.23 25.44 1.92
N ALA A 201 2.05 25.98 3.13
CA ALA A 201 2.44 27.34 3.47
C ALA A 201 3.97 27.56 3.34
N ALA A 202 4.77 26.58 3.75
CA ALA A 202 6.23 26.61 3.56
C ALA A 202 6.61 26.61 2.07
N LEU A 203 6.02 25.72 1.25
CA LEU A 203 6.24 25.68 -0.20
C LEU A 203 5.84 26.98 -0.91
N ALA A 204 4.70 27.57 -0.55
CA ALA A 204 4.21 28.81 -1.16
C ALA A 204 5.04 30.05 -0.76
N ALA A 205 5.74 29.99 0.38
CA ALA A 205 6.66 31.03 0.83
C ALA A 205 8.12 30.80 0.38
N ALA A 206 8.45 29.64 -0.17
CA ALA A 206 9.80 29.29 -0.61
C ALA A 206 10.20 30.07 -1.89
N PRO A 207 11.48 30.46 -2.03
CA PRO A 207 12.01 30.94 -3.30
C PRO A 207 12.10 29.80 -4.32
N ALA A 208 12.24 30.15 -5.61
CA ALA A 208 12.47 29.16 -6.66
C ALA A 208 13.75 28.34 -6.39
N ALA A 209 13.62 27.02 -6.34
CA ALA A 209 14.69 26.09 -5.92
C ALA A 209 14.59 24.75 -6.67
N PRO A 210 15.66 23.93 -6.74
CA PRO A 210 15.59 22.59 -7.32
C PRO A 210 14.51 21.72 -6.66
N LEU A 211 13.81 20.91 -7.45
CA LEU A 211 12.77 19.99 -6.95
C LEU A 211 13.26 19.13 -5.78
N GLY A 212 14.52 18.66 -5.82
CA GLY A 212 15.14 17.89 -4.74
C GLY A 212 15.23 18.65 -3.43
N ALA A 213 15.55 19.96 -3.47
CA ALA A 213 15.62 20.80 -2.28
C ALA A 213 14.22 21.01 -1.66
N LEU A 214 13.22 21.37 -2.47
CA LEU A 214 11.85 21.57 -1.96
C LEU A 214 11.24 20.28 -1.36
N LEU A 215 11.55 19.10 -1.91
CA LEU A 215 11.13 17.82 -1.32
C LEU A 215 11.83 17.54 0.03
N GLN A 216 13.09 17.94 0.19
CA GLN A 216 13.80 17.86 1.48
C GLN A 216 13.27 18.88 2.49
N ASP A 217 12.89 20.09 2.06
CA ASP A 217 12.24 21.09 2.92
C ASP A 217 10.88 20.57 3.44
N VAL A 218 10.08 19.95 2.57
CA VAL A 218 8.83 19.26 2.97
C VAL A 218 9.09 18.15 3.97
N ALA A 219 10.14 17.33 3.77
CA ALA A 219 10.55 16.30 4.73
C ALA A 219 11.05 16.88 6.07
N GLY A 220 11.67 18.06 6.06
CA GLY A 220 12.07 18.79 7.27
C GLY A 220 10.89 19.39 8.04
N VAL A 221 9.86 19.88 7.37
CA VAL A 221 8.61 20.39 7.98
C VAL A 221 7.74 19.26 8.54
N LEU A 222 7.82 18.07 7.92
CA LEU A 222 7.04 16.87 8.24
C LEU A 222 7.94 15.64 8.50
N PRO A 223 8.74 15.63 9.59
CA PRO A 223 9.78 14.62 9.80
C PRO A 223 9.26 13.27 10.34
N GLY A 224 9.92 12.18 9.91
CA GLY A 224 9.68 10.84 10.46
C GLY A 224 8.36 10.18 10.03
N HIS A 225 7.93 9.15 10.76
CA HIS A 225 6.72 8.38 10.42
C HIS A 225 5.41 9.11 10.80
N ALA A 226 5.39 9.87 11.89
CA ALA A 226 4.18 10.50 12.44
C ALA A 226 3.58 11.66 11.59
N PHE A 227 4.22 12.03 10.48
CA PHE A 227 3.70 12.94 9.47
C PHE A 227 3.84 12.35 8.04
N ALA A 228 4.10 11.06 7.91
CA ALA A 228 4.48 10.46 6.63
C ALA A 228 3.33 10.44 5.61
N SER A 229 2.08 10.46 6.05
CA SER A 229 0.92 10.56 5.17
C SER A 229 0.74 11.97 4.65
N ALA A 230 0.72 12.97 5.55
CA ALA A 230 0.72 14.38 5.15
C ALA A 230 1.91 14.73 4.23
N ARG A 231 3.10 14.17 4.51
CA ARG A 231 4.28 14.30 3.66
C ARG A 231 4.07 13.67 2.28
N ALA A 232 3.54 12.44 2.21
CA ALA A 232 3.25 11.77 0.94
C ALA A 232 2.31 12.60 0.05
N GLY A 233 1.21 13.13 0.59
CA GLY A 233 0.28 13.96 -0.18
C GLY A 233 0.92 15.24 -0.76
N VAL A 234 1.81 15.89 0.00
CA VAL A 234 2.53 17.09 -0.45
C VAL A 234 3.62 16.75 -1.48
N GLU A 235 4.41 15.70 -1.24
CA GLU A 235 5.42 15.23 -2.19
C GLU A 235 4.79 14.78 -3.52
N MET A 236 3.67 14.06 -3.48
CA MET A 236 2.91 13.68 -4.67
C MET A 236 2.48 14.90 -5.49
N ALA A 237 1.83 15.89 -4.85
CA ALA A 237 1.33 17.08 -5.53
C ALA A 237 2.45 17.91 -6.17
N LEU A 238 3.60 18.04 -5.50
CA LEU A 238 4.77 18.76 -6.03
C LEU A 238 5.40 18.03 -7.23
N ILE A 239 5.56 16.70 -7.14
CA ILE A 239 6.12 15.88 -8.22
C ILE A 239 5.18 15.87 -9.44
N ASP A 240 3.87 15.75 -9.21
CA ASP A 240 2.86 15.81 -10.26
C ASP A 240 2.82 17.19 -10.95
N ALA A 241 2.93 18.29 -10.19
CA ALA A 241 2.95 19.64 -10.74
C ALA A 241 4.17 19.85 -11.67
N VAL A 242 5.34 19.34 -11.29
CA VAL A 242 6.54 19.37 -12.15
C VAL A 242 6.33 18.50 -13.39
N ALA A 243 5.87 17.26 -13.24
CA ALA A 243 5.58 16.36 -14.37
C ALA A 243 4.55 16.97 -15.35
N ASN A 244 3.56 17.70 -14.83
CA ASN A 244 2.56 18.44 -15.61
C ASN A 244 3.13 19.68 -16.34
N SER A 245 4.19 20.28 -15.82
CA SER A 245 4.91 21.39 -16.46
C SER A 245 5.77 20.92 -17.64
N ILE A 246 6.52 19.82 -17.46
CA ILE A 246 7.37 19.22 -18.51
C ILE A 246 6.61 18.28 -19.46
N ARG A 247 5.30 18.06 -19.19
CA ARG A 247 4.35 17.26 -19.99
C ARG A 247 4.73 15.77 -20.11
N ILE A 248 5.29 15.18 -19.06
CA ILE A 248 5.68 13.77 -19.00
C ILE A 248 4.72 12.99 -18.09
N PRO A 249 4.23 11.79 -18.48
CA PRO A 249 3.48 10.90 -17.57
C PRO A 249 4.39 10.32 -16.49
N LEU A 250 3.91 10.21 -15.25
CA LEU A 250 4.74 9.77 -14.11
C LEU A 250 5.37 8.39 -14.32
N TRP A 251 4.70 7.43 -14.98
CA TRP A 251 5.30 6.12 -15.27
C TRP A 251 6.59 6.21 -16.11
N ARG A 252 6.71 7.20 -17.02
CA ARG A 252 7.96 7.46 -17.74
C ARG A 252 9.01 8.15 -16.88
N LEU A 253 8.58 9.10 -16.04
CA LEU A 253 9.48 9.81 -15.12
C LEU A 253 10.14 8.85 -14.11
N PHE A 254 9.40 7.85 -13.63
CA PHE A 254 9.88 6.79 -12.75
C PHE A 254 10.62 5.64 -13.46
N GLY A 255 10.94 5.77 -14.75
CA GLY A 255 11.84 4.86 -15.47
C GLY A 255 11.27 4.22 -16.74
N GLY A 256 9.94 4.21 -16.91
CA GLY A 256 9.29 3.76 -18.14
C GLY A 256 9.28 2.25 -18.39
N ALA A 257 9.49 1.41 -17.38
CA ALA A 257 9.57 -0.05 -17.55
C ALA A 257 8.29 -0.70 -18.08
N SER A 258 7.12 -0.16 -17.70
CA SER A 258 5.79 -0.57 -18.16
C SER A 258 4.85 0.65 -18.20
N ASP A 259 3.82 0.59 -19.05
CA ASP A 259 2.68 1.51 -19.06
C ASP A 259 1.40 0.88 -18.47
N SER A 260 1.53 -0.26 -17.77
CA SER A 260 0.44 -0.88 -17.00
C SER A 260 0.92 -1.67 -15.77
N VAL A 261 0.01 -1.88 -14.81
CA VAL A 261 0.16 -2.86 -13.72
C VAL A 261 -1.11 -3.70 -13.57
N THR A 262 -0.97 -4.88 -12.95
CA THR A 262 -2.09 -5.75 -12.61
C THR A 262 -2.19 -5.83 -11.09
N THR A 263 -3.30 -5.35 -10.51
CA THR A 263 -3.57 -5.40 -9.07
C THR A 263 -4.33 -6.68 -8.68
N ASP A 264 -4.27 -7.06 -7.41
CA ASP A 264 -5.26 -7.92 -6.78
C ASP A 264 -6.55 -7.14 -6.43
N ILE A 265 -7.45 -7.78 -5.66
CA ILE A 265 -8.65 -7.16 -5.08
C ILE A 265 -8.91 -7.76 -3.69
N THR A 266 -9.21 -6.91 -2.71
CA THR A 266 -9.46 -7.31 -1.33
C THR A 266 -10.90 -7.80 -1.15
N ILE A 267 -11.02 -8.98 -0.53
CA ILE A 267 -12.24 -9.45 0.12
C ILE A 267 -12.13 -9.06 1.61
N PRO A 268 -12.96 -8.13 2.11
CA PRO A 268 -12.97 -7.73 3.51
C PRO A 268 -13.57 -8.84 4.40
N ILE A 269 -13.51 -8.66 5.72
CA ILE A 269 -14.04 -9.66 6.67
C ILE A 269 -15.57 -9.70 6.59
N VAL A 270 -16.11 -10.75 5.94
CA VAL A 270 -17.54 -11.01 5.67
C VAL A 270 -17.86 -12.50 5.88
N THR A 271 -19.13 -12.91 5.75
CA THR A 271 -19.49 -14.34 5.84
C THR A 271 -18.97 -15.14 4.62
N PRO A 272 -18.79 -16.47 4.73
CA PRO A 272 -18.35 -17.31 3.60
C PRO A 272 -19.23 -17.19 2.34
N ASN A 273 -20.53 -17.01 2.52
CA ASN A 273 -21.46 -16.82 1.40
C ASN A 273 -21.27 -15.45 0.71
N GLU A 274 -21.10 -14.37 1.46
CA GLU A 274 -20.78 -13.04 0.89
C GLU A 274 -19.41 -13.05 0.21
N ALA A 275 -18.41 -13.70 0.81
CA ALA A 275 -17.08 -13.86 0.23
C ALA A 275 -17.10 -14.63 -1.10
N ALA A 276 -17.90 -15.70 -1.22
CA ALA A 276 -18.11 -16.40 -2.47
C ALA A 276 -18.81 -15.53 -3.52
N GLN A 277 -19.81 -14.73 -3.13
CA GLN A 277 -20.48 -13.79 -4.05
C GLN A 277 -19.51 -12.72 -4.58
N LEU A 278 -18.65 -12.16 -3.70
CA LEU A 278 -17.59 -11.22 -4.09
C LEU A 278 -16.56 -11.89 -5.00
N ALA A 279 -16.07 -13.08 -4.67
CA ALA A 279 -15.10 -13.80 -5.50
C ALA A 279 -15.66 -14.18 -6.87
N ALA A 280 -16.94 -14.56 -6.97
CA ALA A 280 -17.61 -14.83 -8.25
C ALA A 280 -17.74 -13.56 -9.10
N LYS A 281 -18.11 -12.42 -8.50
CA LYS A 281 -18.10 -11.10 -9.14
C LYS A 281 -16.70 -10.75 -9.66
N TYR A 282 -15.67 -10.85 -8.82
CA TYR A 282 -14.30 -10.49 -9.17
C TYR A 282 -13.69 -11.43 -10.22
N ARG A 283 -14.01 -12.73 -10.19
CA ARG A 283 -13.68 -13.68 -11.28
C ARG A 283 -14.30 -13.23 -12.61
N GLY A 284 -15.56 -12.82 -12.60
CA GLY A 284 -16.25 -12.25 -13.76
C GLY A 284 -15.67 -10.94 -14.26
N GLN A 285 -14.97 -10.19 -13.40
CA GLN A 285 -14.20 -8.98 -13.72
C GLN A 285 -12.73 -9.26 -14.07
N GLY A 286 -12.31 -10.54 -14.13
CA GLY A 286 -10.98 -10.97 -14.58
C GLY A 286 -9.89 -11.04 -13.50
N PHE A 287 -10.21 -10.76 -12.23
CA PHE A 287 -9.24 -10.83 -11.13
C PHE A 287 -8.79 -12.28 -10.89
N GLN A 288 -7.47 -12.50 -10.85
CA GLN A 288 -6.87 -13.83 -10.61
C GLN A 288 -6.23 -13.95 -9.23
N THR A 289 -5.90 -12.83 -8.58
CA THR A 289 -5.41 -12.80 -7.19
C THR A 289 -6.47 -12.13 -6.32
N LEU A 290 -6.79 -12.76 -5.20
CA LEU A 290 -7.71 -12.25 -4.19
C LEU A 290 -6.94 -12.06 -2.87
N LYS A 291 -6.97 -10.84 -2.33
CA LYS A 291 -6.40 -10.52 -1.03
C LYS A 291 -7.45 -10.72 0.06
N LEU A 292 -7.11 -11.43 1.13
CA LEU A 292 -8.04 -11.85 2.17
C LEU A 292 -7.60 -11.36 3.53
N LYS A 293 -8.48 -10.59 4.17
CA LYS A 293 -8.31 -10.15 5.56
C LYS A 293 -8.62 -11.30 6.51
N VAL A 294 -7.60 -11.80 7.20
CA VAL A 294 -7.67 -12.89 8.18
C VAL A 294 -7.36 -12.35 9.59
N GLY A 295 -6.87 -13.17 10.52
CA GLY A 295 -6.38 -12.71 11.82
C GLY A 295 -7.40 -12.70 12.96
N LYS A 296 -8.66 -13.12 12.73
CA LYS A 296 -9.72 -13.11 13.78
C LYS A 296 -10.16 -14.49 14.25
N ASN A 297 -10.33 -15.46 13.35
CA ASN A 297 -10.77 -16.80 13.72
C ASN A 297 -10.43 -17.80 12.62
N LEU A 298 -9.39 -18.62 12.84
CA LEU A 298 -8.87 -19.56 11.85
C LEU A 298 -9.94 -20.47 11.22
N ASN A 299 -10.93 -20.93 12.00
CA ASN A 299 -12.02 -21.75 11.44
C ASN A 299 -12.93 -20.94 10.51
N SER A 300 -13.26 -19.68 10.84
CA SER A 300 -14.02 -18.79 9.96
C SER A 300 -13.22 -18.40 8.72
N ASP A 301 -11.93 -18.10 8.89
CA ASP A 301 -11.00 -17.76 7.80
C ASP A 301 -10.90 -18.94 6.79
N ILE A 302 -10.87 -20.18 7.30
CA ILE A 302 -10.92 -21.43 6.53
C ILE A 302 -12.22 -21.63 5.76
N GLU A 303 -13.39 -21.41 6.37
CA GLU A 303 -14.67 -21.58 5.65
C GLU A 303 -14.87 -20.51 4.57
N VAL A 304 -14.38 -19.28 4.78
CA VAL A 304 -14.30 -18.24 3.73
C VAL A 304 -13.47 -18.71 2.54
N LEU A 305 -12.26 -19.24 2.81
CA LEU A 305 -11.35 -19.75 1.77
C LEU A 305 -11.95 -20.92 0.97
N LYS A 306 -12.63 -21.86 1.64
CA LYS A 306 -13.37 -22.96 0.99
C LYS A 306 -14.47 -22.43 0.08
N ALA A 307 -15.31 -21.52 0.59
CA ALA A 307 -16.43 -20.96 -0.16
C ALA A 307 -15.96 -20.20 -1.42
N ILE A 308 -14.85 -19.47 -1.33
CA ILE A 308 -14.21 -18.82 -2.49
C ILE A 308 -13.67 -19.86 -3.49
N ARG A 309 -12.95 -20.89 -3.03
CA ARG A 309 -12.34 -21.90 -3.91
C ARG A 309 -13.37 -22.71 -4.70
N LEU A 310 -14.62 -22.82 -4.23
CA LEU A 310 -15.72 -23.43 -4.99
C LEU A 310 -16.15 -22.60 -6.21
N VAL A 311 -16.06 -21.27 -6.16
CA VAL A 311 -16.53 -20.36 -7.23
C VAL A 311 -15.40 -19.80 -8.09
N HIS A 312 -14.19 -19.73 -7.52
CA HIS A 312 -12.95 -19.34 -8.19
C HIS A 312 -11.86 -20.39 -7.90
N PRO A 313 -11.92 -21.57 -8.57
CA PRO A 313 -11.03 -22.70 -8.29
C PRO A 313 -9.56 -22.40 -8.62
N ASP A 314 -9.29 -21.41 -9.47
CA ASP A 314 -7.97 -21.14 -10.05
C ASP A 314 -7.24 -19.95 -9.41
N CYS A 315 -7.85 -19.23 -8.46
CA CYS A 315 -7.28 -17.98 -7.94
C CYS A 315 -6.03 -18.18 -7.07
N SER A 316 -5.13 -17.19 -7.10
CA SER A 316 -4.10 -16.98 -6.10
C SER A 316 -4.69 -16.29 -4.86
N PHE A 317 -4.20 -16.63 -3.67
CA PHE A 317 -4.56 -15.94 -2.43
C PHE A 317 -3.36 -15.17 -1.86
N ILE A 318 -3.59 -13.91 -1.52
CA ILE A 318 -2.76 -13.18 -0.55
C ILE A 318 -3.54 -13.17 0.76
N LEU A 319 -2.91 -13.55 1.86
CA LEU A 319 -3.50 -13.48 3.20
C LEU A 319 -2.88 -12.29 3.93
N ASP A 320 -3.70 -11.46 4.55
CA ASP A 320 -3.25 -10.29 5.31
C ASP A 320 -3.93 -10.33 6.69
N ALA A 321 -3.13 -10.51 7.73
CA ALA A 321 -3.64 -10.65 9.11
C ALA A 321 -3.75 -9.31 9.85
N ASN A 322 -3.19 -8.22 9.29
CA ASN A 322 -2.98 -6.91 9.96
C ASN A 322 -2.66 -7.06 11.46
N GLU A 323 -1.49 -7.63 11.77
CA GLU A 323 -0.97 -7.81 13.13
C GLU A 323 -1.71 -8.84 14.01
N GLY A 324 -2.68 -9.59 13.45
CA GLY A 324 -3.69 -10.33 14.22
C GLY A 324 -3.29 -11.67 14.89
N TYR A 325 -2.19 -12.31 14.52
CA TYR A 325 -1.78 -13.60 15.12
C TYR A 325 -0.51 -13.50 15.98
N THR A 326 -0.33 -14.45 16.91
CA THR A 326 1.01 -14.79 17.42
C THR A 326 1.76 -15.66 16.42
N ALA A 327 3.10 -15.75 16.52
CA ALA A 327 3.91 -16.57 15.61
C ALA A 327 3.44 -18.03 15.51
N ASN A 328 3.09 -18.65 16.64
CA ASN A 328 2.56 -20.02 16.68
C ASN A 328 1.23 -20.15 15.93
N GLN A 329 0.31 -19.19 16.11
CA GLN A 329 -0.98 -19.18 15.40
C GLN A 329 -0.81 -18.94 13.90
N ALA A 330 0.14 -18.09 13.49
CA ALA A 330 0.45 -17.88 12.08
C ALA A 330 1.04 -19.14 11.42
N ILE A 331 1.84 -19.92 12.15
CA ILE A 331 2.34 -21.23 11.67
C ILE A 331 1.20 -22.26 11.62
N GLU A 332 0.29 -22.28 12.61
CA GLU A 332 -0.90 -23.12 12.62
C GLU A 332 -1.82 -22.82 11.42
N VAL A 333 -2.04 -21.54 11.09
CA VAL A 333 -2.77 -21.12 9.88
C VAL A 333 -2.18 -21.80 8.64
N LEU A 334 -0.87 -21.72 8.44
CA LEU A 334 -0.20 -22.33 7.29
C LEU A 334 -0.29 -23.86 7.27
N ASP A 335 -0.22 -24.53 8.43
CA ASP A 335 -0.43 -25.99 8.53
C ASP A 335 -1.83 -26.38 8.04
N ARG A 336 -2.87 -25.69 8.53
CA ARG A 336 -4.28 -26.00 8.21
C ARG A 336 -4.62 -25.68 6.76
N LEU A 337 -4.00 -24.66 6.17
CA LEU A 337 -4.11 -24.36 4.74
C LEU A 337 -3.43 -25.44 3.87
N ASN A 338 -2.25 -25.92 4.30
CA ASN A 338 -1.54 -27.00 3.64
C ASN A 338 -2.31 -28.33 3.72
N GLU A 339 -2.94 -28.66 4.85
CA GLU A 339 -3.89 -29.79 4.98
C GLU A 339 -5.04 -29.71 3.98
N MET A 340 -5.50 -28.49 3.66
CA MET A 340 -6.56 -28.22 2.67
C MET A 340 -6.06 -28.17 1.22
N GLY A 341 -4.76 -28.33 0.96
CA GLY A 341 -4.16 -28.16 -0.37
C GLY A 341 -4.17 -26.72 -0.88
N VAL A 342 -4.25 -25.73 0.02
CA VAL A 342 -4.25 -24.30 -0.30
C VAL A 342 -2.90 -23.69 0.04
N THR A 343 -2.16 -23.24 -0.98
CA THR A 343 -0.91 -22.48 -0.79
C THR A 343 -1.15 -21.01 -1.17
N PRO A 344 -1.15 -20.06 -0.21
CA PRO A 344 -1.19 -18.64 -0.55
C PRO A 344 0.13 -18.19 -1.18
N VAL A 345 0.09 -17.24 -2.11
CA VAL A 345 1.29 -16.70 -2.76
C VAL A 345 2.05 -15.71 -1.87
N LEU A 346 1.37 -15.13 -0.87
CA LEU A 346 1.92 -14.20 0.11
C LEU A 346 1.13 -14.24 1.42
N PHE A 347 1.83 -14.12 2.55
CA PHE A 347 1.24 -13.91 3.88
C PHE A 347 1.78 -12.60 4.48
N GLU A 348 0.93 -11.59 4.60
CA GLU A 348 1.25 -10.22 4.95
C GLU A 348 0.94 -9.92 6.42
N GLN A 349 1.92 -9.27 7.07
CA GLN A 349 1.96 -8.91 8.49
C GLN A 349 1.25 -9.92 9.42
N PRO A 350 1.73 -11.18 9.46
CA PRO A 350 1.11 -12.25 10.25
C PRO A 350 1.08 -11.93 11.75
N VAL A 351 2.09 -11.24 12.27
CA VAL A 351 2.27 -10.91 13.69
C VAL A 351 2.38 -9.40 13.93
N HIS A 352 2.24 -8.99 15.19
CA HIS A 352 2.38 -7.59 15.62
C HIS A 352 3.66 -6.93 15.10
N ARG A 353 3.57 -5.67 14.67
CA ARG A 353 4.62 -4.97 13.92
C ARG A 353 5.96 -4.85 14.64
N ASP A 354 5.92 -4.87 15.97
CA ASP A 354 7.10 -4.78 16.83
C ASP A 354 7.62 -6.17 17.27
N ASP A 355 6.96 -7.27 16.88
CA ASP A 355 7.41 -8.66 17.08
C ASP A 355 8.37 -9.09 15.96
N TRP A 356 9.58 -8.55 16.03
CA TRP A 356 10.65 -8.78 15.05
C TRP A 356 11.24 -10.20 15.06
N GLU A 357 10.99 -10.97 16.13
CA GLU A 357 11.45 -12.35 16.27
C GLU A 357 10.39 -13.29 15.70
N GLY A 358 9.13 -13.16 16.14
CA GLY A 358 8.01 -13.91 15.57
C GLY A 358 7.83 -13.70 14.07
N LEU A 359 8.07 -12.50 13.54
CA LEU A 359 8.00 -12.26 12.09
C LEU A 359 9.11 -13.00 11.31
N ARG A 360 10.31 -13.14 11.90
CA ARG A 360 11.40 -13.94 11.32
C ARG A 360 11.08 -15.42 11.37
N ASP A 361 10.61 -15.91 12.51
CA ASP A 361 10.33 -17.33 12.73
C ASP A 361 9.18 -17.81 11.84
N VAL A 362 8.09 -17.03 11.73
CA VAL A 362 7.02 -17.27 10.77
C VAL A 362 7.55 -17.24 9.34
N SER A 363 8.43 -16.31 8.98
CA SER A 363 9.04 -16.26 7.65
C SER A 363 9.85 -17.52 7.34
N ALA A 364 10.76 -17.92 8.22
CA ALA A 364 11.59 -19.12 8.02
C ALA A 364 10.70 -20.36 7.82
N VAL A 365 9.74 -20.60 8.71
CA VAL A 365 8.82 -21.75 8.61
C VAL A 365 7.92 -21.66 7.38
N ALA A 366 7.40 -20.48 7.03
CA ALA A 366 6.56 -20.25 5.85
C ALA A 366 7.25 -20.69 4.56
N MET A 367 8.51 -20.27 4.38
CA MET A 367 9.29 -20.54 3.19
C MET A 367 9.86 -21.96 3.18
N GLU A 368 10.40 -22.45 4.30
CA GLU A 368 11.01 -23.77 4.37
C GLU A 368 9.98 -24.91 4.24
N LYS A 369 8.86 -24.83 4.96
CA LYS A 369 7.87 -25.90 5.02
C LYS A 369 6.80 -25.81 3.92
N TYR A 370 6.30 -24.61 3.60
CA TYR A 370 5.14 -24.44 2.72
C TYR A 370 5.41 -23.67 1.40
N LYS A 371 6.62 -23.12 1.22
CA LYS A 371 6.99 -22.24 0.08
C LYS A 371 6.17 -20.95 -0.03
N VAL A 372 5.63 -20.48 1.09
CA VAL A 372 4.84 -19.24 1.19
C VAL A 372 5.79 -18.07 1.48
N ALA A 373 5.71 -17.01 0.68
CA ALA A 373 6.43 -15.76 0.96
C ALA A 373 5.73 -14.98 2.08
N VAL A 374 6.49 -14.20 2.86
CA VAL A 374 5.97 -13.39 3.96
C VAL A 374 6.31 -11.93 3.75
N ALA A 375 5.33 -11.04 3.93
CA ALA A 375 5.48 -9.59 3.78
C ALA A 375 5.46 -8.85 5.12
N ALA A 376 6.32 -7.86 5.26
CA ALA A 376 6.24 -6.83 6.29
C ALA A 376 5.47 -5.61 5.76
N ASP A 377 4.32 -5.29 6.35
CA ASP A 377 3.58 -4.05 6.09
C ASP A 377 3.73 -3.09 7.29
N GLU A 378 2.94 -3.26 8.35
CA GLU A 378 2.97 -2.39 9.53
C GLU A 378 4.33 -2.40 10.27
N SER A 379 5.16 -3.46 10.12
CA SER A 379 6.57 -3.46 10.58
C SER A 379 7.46 -2.48 9.82
N CYS A 380 7.19 -2.19 8.54
CA CYS A 380 8.07 -1.34 7.72
C CYS A 380 7.55 0.09 7.59
N ARG A 381 8.05 0.99 8.44
CA ARG A 381 7.59 2.39 8.58
C ARG A 381 8.69 3.43 8.33
N SER A 382 9.93 3.00 8.08
CA SER A 382 11.09 3.85 7.83
C SER A 382 12.19 3.10 7.07
N LEU A 383 13.20 3.84 6.58
CA LEU A 383 14.39 3.24 5.98
C LEU A 383 15.17 2.35 6.97
N LEU A 384 15.14 2.68 8.27
CA LEU A 384 15.77 1.88 9.32
C LEU A 384 15.06 0.53 9.50
N ASP A 385 13.73 0.50 9.45
CA ASP A 385 12.95 -0.73 9.49
C ASP A 385 13.23 -1.62 8.27
N ALA A 386 13.26 -1.02 7.07
CA ALA A 386 13.62 -1.73 5.85
C ALA A 386 15.04 -2.31 5.90
N GLN A 387 16.02 -1.53 6.38
CA GLN A 387 17.39 -2.02 6.60
C GLN A 387 17.43 -3.18 7.60
N LYS A 388 16.66 -3.11 8.70
CA LYS A 388 16.53 -4.18 9.69
C LYS A 388 15.93 -5.46 9.09
N ILE A 389 14.91 -5.33 8.24
CA ILE A 389 14.27 -6.45 7.53
C ILE A 389 15.27 -7.10 6.55
N ILE A 390 15.93 -6.30 5.72
CA ILE A 390 16.88 -6.74 4.69
C ILE A 390 18.12 -7.41 5.32
N GLN A 391 18.75 -6.77 6.32
CA GLN A 391 19.97 -7.29 6.94
C GLN A 391 19.70 -8.49 7.86
N GLY A 392 18.54 -8.49 8.55
CA GLY A 392 18.14 -9.56 9.47
C GLY A 392 17.36 -10.70 8.84
N ASN A 393 17.17 -10.70 7.50
CA ASN A 393 16.32 -11.61 6.72
C ASN A 393 14.96 -11.87 7.38
N ILE A 394 14.31 -10.82 7.90
CA ILE A 394 13.13 -10.95 8.77
C ILE A 394 11.85 -11.25 7.97
N ALA A 395 11.76 -10.77 6.73
CA ALA A 395 10.66 -11.01 5.82
C ALA A 395 11.16 -11.09 4.38
N HIS A 396 10.41 -11.75 3.51
CA HIS A 396 10.74 -11.96 2.10
C HIS A 396 10.36 -10.75 1.23
N VAL A 397 9.32 -10.05 1.65
CA VAL A 397 8.70 -8.95 0.91
C VAL A 397 8.54 -7.75 1.84
N ILE A 398 8.71 -6.54 1.31
CA ILE A 398 8.33 -5.29 1.99
C ILE A 398 7.12 -4.71 1.25
N ASN A 399 6.04 -4.40 1.96
CA ASN A 399 4.92 -3.63 1.40
C ASN A 399 5.22 -2.12 1.48
N ILE A 400 5.44 -1.52 0.31
CA ILE A 400 5.65 -0.09 0.12
C ILE A 400 4.29 0.59 0.03
N LYS A 401 3.96 1.38 1.05
CA LYS A 401 2.81 2.28 1.05
C LYS A 401 3.31 3.71 1.20
N LEU A 402 2.99 4.58 0.26
CA LEU A 402 3.49 5.96 0.25
C LEU A 402 3.09 6.69 1.54
N ALA A 403 1.87 6.46 2.03
CA ALA A 403 1.35 6.99 3.30
C ALA A 403 2.15 6.62 4.57
N LYS A 404 2.94 5.55 4.56
CA LYS A 404 3.82 5.17 5.70
C LYS A 404 5.18 5.87 5.65
N LEU A 405 5.60 6.34 4.47
CA LEU A 405 7.01 6.59 4.13
C LEU A 405 7.31 7.97 3.52
N GLY A 406 6.33 8.63 2.90
CA GLY A 406 6.59 9.62 1.85
C GLY A 406 6.99 8.96 0.51
N VAL A 407 6.97 9.73 -0.56
CA VAL A 407 7.46 9.31 -1.89
C VAL A 407 8.99 9.17 -1.86
N LEU A 408 9.72 10.11 -1.25
CA LEU A 408 11.17 10.02 -1.13
C LEU A 408 11.60 8.79 -0.31
N GLY A 409 11.02 8.60 0.88
CA GLY A 409 11.33 7.46 1.75
C GLY A 409 10.97 6.11 1.10
N ALA A 410 9.91 6.06 0.31
CA ALA A 410 9.58 4.89 -0.50
C ALA A 410 10.67 4.59 -1.56
N LEU A 411 11.11 5.60 -2.31
CA LEU A 411 12.17 5.44 -3.32
C LEU A 411 13.52 5.01 -2.72
N GLU A 412 13.87 5.50 -1.53
CA GLU A 412 15.06 5.06 -0.79
C GLU A 412 14.99 3.57 -0.42
N ILE A 413 13.84 3.12 0.11
CA ILE A 413 13.63 1.72 0.49
C ILE A 413 13.60 0.80 -0.74
N ILE A 414 12.94 1.21 -1.83
CA ILE A 414 12.95 0.48 -3.09
C ILE A 414 14.40 0.34 -3.61
N ASN A 415 15.20 1.41 -3.55
CA ASN A 415 16.60 1.41 -3.96
C ASN A 415 17.53 0.61 -3.02
N ALA A 416 17.09 0.30 -1.79
CA ALA A 416 17.77 -0.64 -0.90
C ALA A 416 17.38 -2.09 -1.21
N ALA A 417 16.08 -2.39 -1.32
CA ALA A 417 15.55 -3.72 -1.60
C ALA A 417 15.99 -4.25 -2.98
N ARG A 418 16.04 -3.39 -4.02
CA ARG A 418 16.58 -3.72 -5.35
C ARG A 418 18.08 -4.11 -5.36
N LYS A 419 18.78 -3.99 -4.23
CA LYS A 419 20.18 -4.40 -4.03
C LYS A 419 20.31 -5.61 -3.08
N SER A 420 19.19 -6.18 -2.63
CA SER A 420 19.11 -7.42 -1.83
C SER A 420 18.25 -8.46 -2.55
N ASN A 421 18.02 -9.60 -1.89
CA ASN A 421 17.06 -10.61 -2.35
C ASN A 421 15.64 -10.37 -1.80
N THR A 422 15.35 -9.16 -1.31
CA THR A 422 14.05 -8.80 -0.72
C THR A 422 13.11 -8.30 -1.81
N ALA A 423 12.03 -9.02 -2.05
CA ALA A 423 11.03 -8.64 -3.03
C ALA A 423 10.20 -7.43 -2.55
N LEU A 424 9.48 -6.81 -3.48
CA LEU A 424 8.65 -5.63 -3.18
C LEU A 424 7.19 -5.90 -3.50
N MET A 425 6.34 -5.51 -2.58
CA MET A 425 4.93 -5.27 -2.78
C MET A 425 4.71 -3.76 -2.81
N ILE A 426 3.79 -3.27 -3.63
CA ILE A 426 3.25 -1.92 -3.47
C ILE A 426 1.79 -2.05 -3.06
N GLY A 427 1.36 -1.21 -2.13
CA GLY A 427 -0.02 -1.14 -1.73
C GLY A 427 -0.39 0.22 -1.15
N GLY A 428 -1.61 0.31 -0.63
CA GLY A 428 -2.13 1.55 -0.08
C GLY A 428 -2.88 1.42 1.24
N MET A 429 -3.57 2.51 1.57
CA MET A 429 -4.63 2.60 2.55
C MET A 429 -5.97 2.60 1.80
N VAL A 430 -7.06 3.08 2.41
CA VAL A 430 -8.28 3.40 1.66
C VAL A 430 -8.11 4.77 1.00
N GLU A 431 -7.80 4.76 -0.30
CA GLU A 431 -7.37 5.91 -1.11
C GLU A 431 -8.19 6.06 -2.40
N THR A 432 -8.17 7.25 -3.00
CA THR A 432 -8.75 7.51 -4.33
C THR A 432 -7.74 7.24 -5.46
N ARG A 433 -8.17 7.42 -6.72
CA ARG A 433 -7.27 7.35 -7.88
C ARG A 433 -6.20 8.46 -7.93
N ILE A 434 -6.18 9.41 -6.98
CA ILE A 434 -5.04 10.33 -6.79
C ILE A 434 -3.83 9.54 -6.25
N ALA A 435 -3.85 9.11 -4.99
CA ALA A 435 -2.71 8.38 -4.41
C ALA A 435 -2.48 7.01 -5.05
N MET A 436 -3.55 6.23 -5.29
CA MET A 436 -3.42 4.90 -5.93
C MET A 436 -2.97 5.00 -7.39
N GLY A 437 -3.36 6.08 -8.09
CA GLY A 437 -2.83 6.38 -9.42
C GLY A 437 -1.34 6.69 -9.38
N PHE A 438 -0.90 7.55 -8.46
CA PHE A 438 0.51 7.88 -8.27
C PHE A 438 1.36 6.63 -7.93
N ALA A 439 0.88 5.81 -7.00
CA ALA A 439 1.51 4.53 -6.64
C ALA A 439 1.59 3.58 -7.85
N GLY A 440 0.50 3.44 -8.62
CA GLY A 440 0.46 2.65 -9.84
C GLY A 440 1.45 3.12 -10.92
N HIS A 441 1.56 4.44 -11.14
CA HIS A 441 2.55 5.03 -12.05
C HIS A 441 3.99 4.73 -11.59
N LEU A 442 4.27 4.84 -10.29
CA LEU A 442 5.58 4.53 -9.71
C LEU A 442 5.91 3.03 -9.86
N ALA A 443 4.93 2.15 -9.67
CA ALA A 443 5.09 0.71 -9.86
C ALA A 443 5.35 0.32 -11.32
N ALA A 444 4.56 0.87 -12.25
CA ALA A 444 4.72 0.67 -13.69
C ALA A 444 6.09 1.18 -14.18
N GLY A 445 6.49 2.38 -13.75
CA GLY A 445 7.74 3.00 -14.17
C GLY A 445 8.99 2.27 -13.70
N LEU A 446 9.00 1.80 -12.44
CA LEU A 446 10.16 1.12 -11.84
C LEU A 446 10.24 -0.37 -12.19
N GLY A 447 9.11 -1.03 -12.46
CA GLY A 447 9.04 -2.43 -12.91
C GLY A 447 9.58 -3.48 -11.92
N CYS A 448 9.71 -3.13 -10.64
CA CYS A 448 10.41 -3.94 -9.63
C CYS A 448 9.51 -4.55 -8.54
N PHE A 449 8.20 -4.54 -8.74
CA PHE A 449 7.21 -5.05 -7.76
C PHE A 449 6.71 -6.43 -8.16
N SER A 450 6.71 -7.36 -7.20
CA SER A 450 6.21 -8.73 -7.36
C SER A 450 4.73 -8.85 -7.01
N PHE A 451 4.20 -7.92 -6.23
CA PHE A 451 2.80 -7.86 -5.77
C PHE A 451 2.29 -6.42 -5.80
N VAL A 452 0.99 -6.24 -6.09
CA VAL A 452 0.35 -4.93 -6.28
C VAL A 452 -1.06 -4.97 -5.68
N ASP A 453 -1.29 -4.13 -4.68
CA ASP A 453 -2.49 -4.03 -3.83
C ASP A 453 -3.03 -2.59 -3.89
N LEU A 454 -3.55 -2.21 -5.05
CA LEU A 454 -3.98 -0.85 -5.39
C LEU A 454 -5.49 -0.80 -5.66
N ASP A 455 -6.25 -1.59 -4.92
CA ASP A 455 -7.63 -1.97 -5.22
C ASP A 455 -8.70 -0.97 -4.73
N THR A 456 -8.41 -0.20 -3.68
CA THR A 456 -9.44 0.54 -2.93
C THR A 456 -10.27 1.55 -3.72
N PRO A 457 -9.82 2.16 -4.83
CA PRO A 457 -10.69 2.99 -5.68
C PRO A 457 -11.89 2.22 -6.25
N LEU A 458 -11.79 0.89 -6.38
CA LEU A 458 -12.88 -0.01 -6.82
C LEU A 458 -13.90 -0.31 -5.71
N LEU A 459 -13.63 0.13 -4.47
CA LEU A 459 -14.47 -0.06 -3.27
C LEU A 459 -15.23 1.21 -2.86
N LEU A 460 -14.95 2.35 -3.50
CA LEU A 460 -15.66 3.63 -3.30
C LEU A 460 -17.09 3.54 -3.86
N SER A 461 -18.02 4.32 -3.31
CA SER A 461 -19.39 4.44 -3.88
C SER A 461 -19.42 5.25 -5.17
N GLU A 462 -18.46 6.17 -5.32
CA GLU A 462 -18.26 7.07 -6.45
C GLU A 462 -16.76 7.38 -6.56
N ASP A 463 -16.29 7.71 -7.75
CA ASP A 463 -14.90 8.13 -7.98
C ASP A 463 -14.85 9.66 -8.17
N PRO A 464 -14.21 10.43 -7.28
CA PRO A 464 -14.13 11.88 -7.39
C PRO A 464 -13.04 12.35 -8.38
N VAL A 465 -12.28 11.43 -8.99
CA VAL A 465 -11.13 11.74 -9.84
C VAL A 465 -11.53 11.76 -11.30
N TYR A 466 -11.27 12.90 -11.96
CA TYR A 466 -11.45 13.08 -13.38
C TYR A 466 -10.14 12.76 -14.12
N GLY A 467 -10.22 12.08 -15.25
CA GLY A 467 -9.05 11.58 -15.98
C GLY A 467 -8.40 10.37 -15.28
N GLY A 468 -7.07 10.41 -15.11
CA GLY A 468 -6.29 9.36 -14.45
C GLY A 468 -5.91 8.20 -15.36
N TYR A 469 -5.71 7.02 -14.75
CA TYR A 469 -5.47 5.76 -15.44
C TYR A 469 -6.79 5.06 -15.81
N GLU A 470 -6.77 4.25 -16.86
CA GLU A 470 -7.91 3.43 -17.28
C GLU A 470 -7.88 2.07 -16.55
N ALA A 471 -9.02 1.60 -16.03
CA ALA A 471 -9.11 0.35 -15.27
C ALA A 471 -9.95 -0.70 -16.01
N PHE A 472 -9.33 -1.84 -16.33
CA PHE A 472 -9.94 -2.97 -17.02
C PHE A 472 -9.92 -4.20 -16.10
N GLY A 473 -10.79 -4.17 -15.08
CA GLY A 473 -10.74 -5.14 -13.99
C GLY A 473 -9.43 -4.97 -13.19
N PRO A 474 -8.58 -6.01 -13.07
CA PRO A 474 -7.29 -5.90 -12.38
C PRO A 474 -6.25 -5.10 -13.15
N LEU A 475 -6.40 -4.90 -14.47
CA LEU A 475 -5.41 -4.25 -15.31
C LEU A 475 -5.59 -2.72 -15.29
N TYR A 476 -4.63 -2.01 -14.71
CA TYR A 476 -4.55 -0.56 -14.76
C TYR A 476 -3.63 -0.12 -15.89
N LYS A 477 -4.16 0.66 -16.84
CA LYS A 477 -3.44 1.17 -18.01
C LYS A 477 -3.16 2.66 -17.86
N PHE A 478 -1.89 3.03 -17.86
CA PHE A 478 -1.43 4.41 -17.79
C PHE A 478 -1.30 4.98 -19.19
N THR A 479 -1.98 6.10 -19.44
CA THR A 479 -1.93 6.78 -20.74
C THR A 479 -0.67 7.65 -20.86
N ASN A 480 -0.55 8.38 -21.97
CA ASN A 480 0.47 9.43 -22.12
C ASN A 480 -0.01 10.80 -21.60
N ALA A 481 -1.05 10.83 -20.76
CA ALA A 481 -1.45 12.04 -20.05
C ALA A 481 -0.31 12.52 -19.14
N ARG A 482 -0.05 13.83 -19.15
CA ARG A 482 0.96 14.45 -18.28
C ARG A 482 0.66 14.22 -16.79
N GLY A 483 1.71 14.15 -15.97
CA GLY A 483 1.57 13.89 -14.53
C GLY A 483 1.03 12.48 -14.27
N HIS A 484 0.23 12.32 -13.22
CA HIS A 484 -0.56 11.13 -12.97
C HIS A 484 -1.88 11.12 -13.79
N GLY A 485 -2.12 12.18 -14.57
CA GLY A 485 -3.26 12.34 -15.49
C GLY A 485 -4.62 12.61 -14.83
N GLY A 486 -4.70 12.58 -13.50
CA GLY A 486 -5.95 12.74 -12.74
C GLY A 486 -6.07 14.11 -12.08
N PHE A 487 -7.29 14.53 -11.77
CA PHE A 487 -7.55 15.73 -10.97
C PHE A 487 -8.88 15.63 -10.22
N LEU A 488 -8.97 16.31 -9.08
CA LEU A 488 -10.24 16.52 -8.38
C LEU A 488 -10.94 17.77 -8.92
N HIS A 489 -12.26 17.87 -8.74
CA HIS A 489 -12.94 19.15 -8.90
C HIS A 489 -12.39 20.20 -7.90
N LEU A 490 -12.32 21.45 -8.37
CA LEU A 490 -12.20 22.61 -7.50
C LEU A 490 -13.59 22.91 -6.95
N ASP A 491 -13.78 22.76 -5.65
CA ASP A 491 -14.99 23.23 -4.99
C ASP A 491 -14.95 24.76 -4.99
N ASN A 492 -15.87 25.42 -5.71
CA ASN A 492 -15.95 26.88 -5.84
C ASN A 492 -16.42 27.60 -4.55
N ASN A 493 -16.06 27.09 -3.37
CA ASN A 493 -16.57 27.54 -2.07
C ASN A 493 -15.75 28.64 -1.39
N ASP A 494 -14.57 29.00 -1.91
CA ASP A 494 -13.82 30.21 -1.49
C ASP A 494 -14.43 31.51 -2.08
N ALA A 495 -15.68 31.45 -2.55
CA ALA A 495 -16.44 32.56 -3.12
C ALA A 495 -17.65 33.00 -2.26
N SER A 496 -17.76 32.57 -1.00
CA SER A 496 -18.74 33.14 -0.06
C SER A 496 -18.43 32.95 1.44
N LYS A 497 -17.59 33.82 2.01
CA LYS A 497 -17.71 34.30 3.40
C LYS A 497 -16.82 35.54 3.66
#